data_AF-A0A941MKA6-F1
#
_entry.id   AF-A0A941MKA6-F1
#
_cell.length_a   1.000
_cell.length_b   1.000
_cell.length_c   1.000
_cell.angle_alpha   90.00
_cell.angle_beta   90.00
_cell.angle_gamma   90.00
#
_symmetry.space_group_name_H-M   'P 1'
#
loop_
_entity.id
_entity.type
_entity.pdbx_description
1 polymer ?
#
loop_
_entity_poly.entity_id
_entity_poly.type
_entity_poly.pdbx_seq_one_letter_code
_entity_poly.pdbx_strand_id
1 'polypeptide(L)'
;MSEYFSTWRLNAFACVLGGVLILAGIGFCVRQILNTDGWPLGSDIAVYLHAASAVGNDQSPYSQAPGLDPYPYPPLFAEFINLITKVLGTGKGMLVWALSGLALLVASVAIMARAFSPKLPIGVVLLLGGIFTISHIARNETFHGQVKFGFLGGSRRGSLAARSQHRRRVSLVFCYRY
;
A
#
# COMPACT_ATOMS: atom_id res chain seq x y z
N MET A 1 -15.67 -10.81 37.39
CA MET A 1 -16.51 -11.06 36.19
C MET A 1 -16.98 -9.78 35.47
N SER A 2 -17.13 -8.61 36.11
CA SER A 2 -17.64 -7.41 35.41
C SER A 2 -16.63 -6.76 34.44
N GLU A 3 -15.32 -6.84 34.69
CA GLU A 3 -14.29 -6.26 33.79
C GLU A 3 -14.18 -6.99 32.44
N TYR A 4 -14.33 -8.31 32.43
CA TYR A 4 -14.41 -9.11 31.20
C TYR A 4 -15.66 -8.75 30.37
N PHE A 5 -16.75 -8.36 31.04
CA PHE A 5 -17.99 -7.98 30.36
C PHE A 5 -17.93 -6.60 29.69
N SER A 6 -17.10 -5.69 30.20
CA SER A 6 -16.89 -4.36 29.61
C SER A 6 -15.96 -4.42 28.39
N THR A 7 -14.90 -5.22 28.47
CA THR A 7 -13.88 -5.33 27.42
C THR A 7 -14.38 -5.97 26.13
N TRP A 8 -15.28 -6.96 26.18
CA TRP A 8 -15.83 -7.55 24.95
C TRP A 8 -16.76 -6.57 24.20
N ARG A 9 -17.56 -5.76 24.92
CA ARG A 9 -18.45 -4.76 24.31
C ARG A 9 -17.68 -3.67 23.61
N LEU A 10 -16.62 -3.15 24.24
CA LEU A 10 -15.72 -2.16 23.65
C LEU A 10 -15.01 -2.73 22.41
N ASN A 11 -14.54 -3.97 22.48
CA ASN A 11 -13.88 -4.62 21.35
C ASN A 11 -14.86 -4.88 20.18
N ALA A 12 -16.07 -5.35 20.47
CA ALA A 12 -17.12 -5.57 19.47
C ALA A 12 -17.53 -4.24 18.80
N PHE A 13 -17.74 -3.19 19.59
CA PHE A 13 -18.01 -1.86 19.07
C PHE A 13 -16.88 -1.35 18.18
N ALA A 14 -15.62 -1.49 18.61
CA ALA A 14 -14.46 -1.09 17.82
C ALA A 14 -14.33 -1.89 16.51
N CYS A 15 -14.64 -3.20 16.51
CA CYS A 15 -14.71 -4.01 15.31
C CYS A 15 -15.78 -3.50 14.33
N VAL A 16 -17.00 -3.24 14.81
CA VAL A 16 -18.11 -2.77 13.98
C VAL A 16 -17.80 -1.39 13.41
N LEU A 17 -17.39 -0.44 14.26
CA LEU A 17 -17.05 0.91 13.83
C LEU A 17 -15.86 0.91 12.86
N GLY A 18 -14.81 0.15 13.16
CA GLY A 18 -13.67 -0.02 12.27
C GLY A 18 -14.07 -0.59 10.91
N GLY A 19 -14.88 -1.64 10.88
CA GLY A 19 -15.42 -2.23 9.65
C GLY A 19 -16.24 -1.23 8.83
N VAL A 20 -17.14 -0.48 9.47
CA VAL A 20 -17.94 0.57 8.81
C VAL A 20 -17.04 1.64 8.20
N LEU A 21 -16.01 2.11 8.92
CA LEU A 21 -15.07 3.11 8.42
C LEU A 21 -14.24 2.61 7.23
N ILE A 22 -13.82 1.34 7.25
CA ILE A 22 -13.11 0.71 6.12
C ILE A 22 -14.03 0.68 4.89
N LEU A 23 -15.26 0.19 5.04
CA LEU A 23 -16.23 0.12 3.93
C LEU A 23 -16.57 1.51 3.39
N ALA A 24 -16.77 2.50 4.27
CA ALA A 24 -16.99 3.89 3.87
C ALA A 24 -15.80 4.44 3.10
N GLY A 25 -14.57 4.23 3.57
CA GLY A 25 -13.34 4.65 2.89
C GLY A 25 -13.21 4.05 1.49
N ILE A 26 -13.46 2.75 1.34
CA ILE A 26 -13.51 2.07 0.02
C ILE A 26 -14.59 2.70 -0.86
N GLY A 27 -15.79 2.90 -0.33
CA GLY A 27 -16.90 3.53 -1.04
C GLY A 27 -16.58 4.94 -1.53
N PHE A 28 -15.88 5.74 -0.73
CA PHE A 28 -15.40 7.06 -1.14
C PHE A 28 -14.38 6.98 -2.27
N CYS A 29 -13.40 6.06 -2.20
CA CYS A 29 -12.44 5.85 -3.29
C CYS A 29 -13.15 5.47 -4.60
N VAL A 30 -14.07 4.50 -4.55
CA VAL A 30 -14.85 4.08 -5.73
C VAL A 30 -15.67 5.24 -6.28
N ARG A 31 -16.41 5.96 -5.43
CA ARG A 31 -17.19 7.12 -5.85
C ARG A 31 -16.31 8.20 -6.48
N GLN A 32 -15.13 8.45 -5.94
CA GLN A 32 -14.19 9.44 -6.49
C GLN A 32 -13.69 9.00 -7.88
N ILE A 33 -13.37 7.72 -8.07
CA ILE A 33 -13.00 7.17 -9.40
C ILE A 33 -14.16 7.32 -10.39
N LEU A 34 -15.38 6.95 -9.99
CA LEU A 34 -16.56 7.02 -10.86
C LEU A 34 -17.00 8.44 -11.21
N ASN A 35 -16.74 9.41 -10.32
CA ASN A 35 -17.13 10.82 -10.51
C ASN A 35 -16.02 11.69 -11.10
N THR A 36 -14.83 11.15 -11.37
CA THR A 36 -13.74 11.90 -11.99
C THR A 36 -13.70 11.62 -13.48
N ASP A 37 -14.25 12.53 -14.27
CA ASP A 37 -14.19 12.46 -15.73
C ASP A 37 -12.72 12.49 -16.19
N GLY A 38 -12.32 11.47 -16.95
CA GLY A 38 -10.97 11.37 -17.49
C GLY A 38 -9.93 10.75 -16.55
N TRP A 39 -10.29 10.25 -15.37
CA TRP A 39 -9.38 9.42 -14.59
C TRP A 39 -8.89 8.23 -15.46
N PRO A 40 -7.57 7.96 -15.55
CA PRO A 40 -6.50 8.40 -14.64
C PRO A 40 -5.68 9.63 -15.07
N LEU A 41 -6.13 10.46 -16.02
CA LEU A 41 -5.38 11.63 -16.49
C LEU A 41 -5.02 12.57 -15.32
N GLY A 42 -3.76 13.01 -15.26
CA GLY A 42 -3.22 13.84 -14.18
C GLY A 42 -2.87 13.10 -12.88
N SER A 43 -2.92 11.76 -12.87
CA SER A 43 -2.42 10.93 -11.76
C SER A 43 -1.12 10.20 -12.12
N ASP A 44 -0.40 9.71 -11.10
CA ASP A 44 0.84 8.94 -11.34
C ASP A 44 0.55 7.65 -12.13
N ILE A 45 -0.67 7.11 -12.04
CA ILE A 45 -1.10 5.97 -12.85
C ILE A 45 -1.01 6.28 -14.34
N ALA A 46 -1.36 7.49 -14.78
CA ALA A 46 -1.22 7.87 -16.19
C ALA A 46 0.24 7.88 -16.64
N VAL A 47 1.15 8.36 -15.78
CA VAL A 47 2.60 8.31 -16.02
C VAL A 47 3.07 6.86 -16.16
N TYR A 48 2.58 5.95 -15.31
CA TYR A 48 2.95 4.54 -15.35
C TYR A 48 2.41 3.81 -16.58
N LEU A 49 1.16 4.08 -16.95
CA LEU A 49 0.53 3.52 -18.15
C LEU A 49 1.20 4.04 -19.42
N HIS A 50 1.61 5.31 -19.45
CA HIS A 50 2.38 5.86 -20.55
C HIS A 50 3.75 5.17 -20.68
N ALA A 51 4.50 5.06 -19.59
CA ALA A 51 5.80 4.38 -19.59
C ALA A 51 5.68 2.90 -20.02
N ALA A 52 4.64 2.20 -19.56
CA ALA A 52 4.35 0.83 -19.97
C ALA A 52 4.03 0.72 -21.46
N SER A 53 3.23 1.66 -22.01
CA SER A 53 2.93 1.73 -23.44
C SER A 53 4.17 2.00 -24.28
N ALA A 54 5.04 2.91 -23.84
CA ALA A 54 6.31 3.20 -24.49
C ALA A 54 7.18 1.94 -24.60
N VAL A 55 7.36 1.22 -23.49
CA VAL A 55 8.07 -0.07 -23.47
C VAL A 55 7.39 -1.12 -24.37
N GLY A 56 6.05 -1.13 -24.40
CA GLY A 56 5.28 -2.01 -25.29
C GLY A 56 5.54 -1.78 -26.78
N ASN A 57 5.97 -0.57 -27.15
CA ASN A 57 6.30 -0.14 -28.52
C ASN A 57 7.81 -0.03 -28.76
N ASP A 58 8.62 -0.73 -27.97
CA ASP A 58 10.09 -0.73 -28.06
C ASP A 58 10.73 0.66 -27.89
N GLN A 59 10.05 1.56 -27.17
CA GLN A 59 10.56 2.88 -26.79
C GLN A 59 11.03 2.90 -25.33
N SER A 60 11.88 3.89 -25.01
CA SER A 60 12.32 4.12 -23.64
C SER A 60 11.13 4.50 -22.73
N PRO A 61 11.03 3.94 -21.51
CA PRO A 61 9.98 4.34 -20.54
C PRO A 61 10.12 5.79 -20.06
N TYR A 62 11.27 6.42 -20.35
CA TYR A 62 11.56 7.82 -20.01
C TYR A 62 11.21 8.79 -21.14
N SER A 63 10.59 8.31 -22.23
CA SER A 63 10.07 9.18 -23.28
C SER A 63 8.97 10.08 -22.67
N GLN A 64 9.15 11.40 -22.79
CA GLN A 64 8.19 12.35 -22.22
C GLN A 64 6.99 12.51 -23.15
N ALA A 65 5.79 12.42 -22.57
CA ALA A 65 4.55 12.83 -23.22
C ALA A 65 4.19 14.26 -22.81
N PRO A 66 3.65 15.09 -23.72
CA PRO A 66 3.17 16.42 -23.39
C PRO A 66 2.13 16.37 -22.25
N GLY A 67 2.37 17.12 -21.18
CA GLY A 67 1.42 17.22 -20.06
C GLY A 67 1.49 16.09 -19.01
N LEU A 68 2.51 15.22 -19.07
CA LEU A 68 2.77 14.23 -18.03
C LEU A 68 4.11 14.50 -17.33
N ASP A 69 4.16 14.20 -16.03
CA ASP A 69 5.39 14.27 -15.26
C ASP A 69 6.40 13.18 -15.70
N PRO A 70 7.72 13.41 -15.49
CA PRO A 70 8.73 12.42 -15.81
C PRO A 70 8.57 11.13 -15.01
N TYR A 71 8.73 9.98 -15.67
CA TYR A 71 8.67 8.67 -15.03
C TYR A 71 9.85 8.46 -14.06
N PRO A 72 9.63 8.27 -12.73
CA PRO A 72 10.71 8.28 -11.73
C PRO A 72 11.23 6.89 -11.34
N TYR A 73 10.69 5.81 -11.90
CA TYR A 73 10.98 4.44 -11.47
C TYR A 73 11.97 3.70 -12.39
N PRO A 74 12.54 2.56 -11.93
CA PRO A 74 13.37 1.71 -12.78
C PRO A 74 12.59 1.11 -13.96
N PRO A 75 13.23 0.83 -15.12
CA PRO A 75 12.55 0.34 -16.33
C PRO A 75 11.77 -0.97 -16.12
N LEU A 76 12.30 -1.85 -15.26
CA LEU A 76 11.66 -3.13 -14.91
C LEU A 76 10.23 -2.96 -14.40
N PHE A 77 9.94 -1.84 -13.72
CA PHE A 77 8.59 -1.57 -13.24
C PHE A 77 7.62 -1.25 -14.39
N ALA A 78 8.08 -0.52 -15.41
CA ALA A 78 7.29 -0.26 -16.63
C ALA A 78 7.05 -1.54 -17.43
N GLU A 79 8.06 -2.41 -17.55
CA GLU A 79 7.93 -3.74 -18.17
C GLU A 79 6.88 -4.61 -17.46
N PHE A 80 6.89 -4.61 -16.13
CA PHE A 80 5.90 -5.35 -15.34
C PHE A 80 4.49 -4.84 -15.58
N ILE A 81 4.30 -3.51 -15.60
CA ILE A 81 2.99 -2.92 -15.90
C ILE A 81 2.57 -3.22 -17.34
N ASN A 82 3.49 -3.14 -18.30
CA ASN A 82 3.23 -3.51 -19.70
C ASN A 82 2.78 -4.96 -19.85
N LEU A 83 3.38 -5.89 -19.10
CA LEU A 83 2.96 -7.29 -19.09
C LEU A 83 1.50 -7.41 -18.59
N ILE A 84 1.15 -6.74 -17.50
CA ILE A 84 -0.21 -6.74 -16.95
C ILE A 84 -1.21 -6.14 -17.95
N THR A 85 -0.89 -5.00 -18.55
CA THR A 85 -1.78 -4.32 -19.49
C THR A 85 -1.91 -5.07 -20.81
N LYS A 86 -0.87 -5.75 -21.30
CA LYS A 86 -0.94 -6.62 -22.48
C LYS A 86 -1.85 -7.83 -22.25
N VAL A 87 -1.80 -8.45 -21.07
CA VAL A 87 -2.60 -9.66 -20.76
C VAL A 87 -4.06 -9.32 -20.46
N LEU A 88 -4.32 -8.23 -19.72
CA LEU A 88 -5.66 -7.92 -19.20
C LEU A 88 -6.35 -6.77 -19.94
N GLY A 89 -5.60 -5.98 -20.71
CA GLY A 89 -6.05 -4.70 -21.25
C GLY A 89 -5.92 -3.56 -20.24
N THR A 90 -5.75 -2.34 -20.72
CA THR A 90 -5.49 -1.13 -19.89
C THR A 90 -6.58 -0.89 -18.84
N GLY A 91 -7.86 -1.04 -19.23
CA GLY A 91 -9.00 -0.87 -18.32
C GLY A 91 -8.97 -1.84 -17.13
N LYS A 92 -8.72 -3.12 -17.39
CA LYS A 92 -8.64 -4.14 -16.33
C LYS A 92 -7.34 -4.03 -15.55
N GLY A 93 -6.24 -3.58 -16.16
CA GLY A 93 -4.97 -3.30 -15.48
C GLY A 93 -5.12 -2.25 -14.38
N MET A 94 -5.91 -1.20 -14.63
CA MET A 94 -6.25 -0.20 -13.61
C MET A 94 -7.04 -0.79 -12.45
N LEU A 95 -7.98 -1.69 -12.73
CA LEU A 95 -8.75 -2.38 -11.70
C LEU A 95 -7.85 -3.29 -10.85
N VAL A 96 -6.94 -4.03 -11.48
CA VAL A 96 -5.92 -4.84 -10.77
C VAL A 96 -5.05 -3.97 -9.89
N TRP A 97 -4.65 -2.78 -10.36
CA TRP A 97 -3.88 -1.83 -9.58
C TRP A 97 -4.63 -1.40 -8.30
N ALA A 98 -5.87 -0.94 -8.45
CA ALA A 98 -6.71 -0.54 -7.32
C ALA A 98 -6.93 -1.70 -6.33
N LEU A 99 -7.21 -2.90 -6.85
CA LEU A 99 -7.38 -4.11 -6.03
C LEU A 99 -6.08 -4.50 -5.32
N SER A 100 -4.92 -4.32 -5.95
CA SER A 100 -3.63 -4.61 -5.32
C SER A 100 -3.32 -3.65 -4.17
N GLY A 101 -3.65 -2.36 -4.30
CA GLY A 101 -3.55 -1.38 -3.21
C GLY A 101 -4.45 -1.75 -2.03
N LEU A 102 -5.69 -2.13 -2.32
CA LEU A 102 -6.63 -2.62 -1.30
C LEU A 102 -6.12 -3.91 -0.63
N ALA A 103 -5.61 -4.87 -1.42
CA ALA A 103 -5.05 -6.11 -0.91
C ALA A 103 -3.83 -5.86 -0.01
N LEU A 104 -2.95 -4.93 -0.39
CA LEU A 104 -1.79 -4.52 0.41
C LEU A 104 -2.21 -3.82 1.70
N LEU A 105 -3.26 -3.01 1.67
CA LEU A 105 -3.84 -2.40 2.87
C LEU A 105 -4.36 -3.49 3.82
N VAL A 106 -5.16 -4.42 3.31
CA VAL A 106 -5.69 -5.56 4.11
C VAL A 106 -4.54 -6.41 4.66
N ALA A 107 -3.53 -6.72 3.84
CA ALA A 107 -2.35 -7.46 4.27
C ALA A 107 -1.57 -6.72 5.37
N SER A 108 -1.44 -5.39 5.26
CA SER A 108 -0.77 -4.57 6.28
C SER A 108 -1.53 -4.59 7.61
N VAL A 109 -2.87 -4.48 7.56
CA VAL A 109 -3.74 -4.61 8.73
C VAL A 109 -3.62 -6.02 9.34
N ALA A 110 -3.59 -7.07 8.52
CA ALA A 110 -3.43 -8.45 8.98
C ALA A 110 -2.05 -8.71 9.61
N ILE A 111 -0.98 -8.14 9.05
CA ILE A 111 0.38 -8.22 9.60
C ILE A 111 0.45 -7.48 10.93
N MET A 112 -0.12 -6.28 11.02
CA MET A 112 -0.24 -5.54 12.27
C MET A 112 -1.04 -6.33 13.31
N ALA A 113 -2.20 -6.86 12.92
CA ALA A 113 -3.03 -7.68 13.78
C ALA A 113 -2.25 -8.87 14.33
N ARG A 114 -1.51 -9.61 13.51
CA ARG A 114 -0.67 -10.74 13.97
C ARG A 114 0.49 -10.30 14.85
N ALA A 115 1.20 -9.25 14.49
CA ALA A 115 2.38 -8.77 15.23
C ALA A 115 2.01 -8.19 16.61
N PHE A 116 0.83 -7.58 16.71
CA PHE A 116 0.36 -6.93 17.92
C PHE A 116 -0.74 -7.71 18.65
N SER A 117 -1.21 -8.84 18.11
CA SER A 117 -2.30 -9.65 18.69
C SER A 117 -2.14 -10.01 20.17
N PRO A 118 -0.93 -10.26 20.71
CA PRO A 118 -0.78 -10.53 22.14
C PRO A 118 -0.98 -9.30 23.04
N LYS A 119 -0.95 -8.08 22.47
CA LYS A 119 -0.89 -6.81 23.21
C LYS A 119 -1.99 -5.82 22.83
N LEU A 120 -2.64 -5.97 21.68
CA LEU A 120 -3.68 -5.08 21.17
C LEU A 120 -4.92 -5.88 20.75
N PRO A 121 -6.11 -5.51 21.25
CA PRO A 121 -7.37 -6.10 20.80
C PRO A 121 -7.58 -5.88 19.30
N ILE A 122 -8.08 -6.90 18.60
CA ILE A 122 -8.34 -6.84 17.15
C ILE A 122 -9.27 -5.69 16.77
N GLY A 123 -10.25 -5.34 17.62
CA GLY A 123 -11.16 -4.22 17.39
C GLY A 123 -10.43 -2.87 17.34
N VAL A 124 -9.38 -2.69 18.14
CA VAL A 124 -8.54 -1.48 18.08
C VAL A 124 -7.75 -1.43 16.78
N VAL A 125 -7.23 -2.57 16.32
CA VAL A 125 -6.51 -2.65 15.03
C VAL A 125 -7.44 -2.33 13.87
N LEU A 126 -8.66 -2.87 13.86
CA LEU A 126 -9.68 -2.58 12.85
C LEU A 126 -10.13 -1.12 12.90
N LEU A 127 -10.32 -0.56 14.09
CA LEU A 127 -10.71 0.84 14.26
C LEU A 127 -9.64 1.79 13.71
N LEU A 128 -8.37 1.56 14.07
CA LEU A 128 -7.25 2.34 13.54
C LEU A 128 -7.15 2.18 12.02
N GLY A 129 -7.29 0.95 11.50
CA GLY A 129 -7.33 0.68 10.07
C GLY A 129 -8.45 1.45 9.36
N GLY A 130 -9.64 1.50 9.94
CA GLY A 130 -10.78 2.27 9.42
C GLY A 130 -10.53 3.78 9.43
N ILE A 131 -9.99 4.33 10.53
CA ILE A 131 -9.60 5.74 10.63
C ILE A 131 -8.57 6.09 9.55
N PHE A 132 -7.56 5.23 9.34
CA PHE A 132 -6.58 5.42 8.27
C PHE A 132 -7.23 5.35 6.89
N THR A 133 -8.11 4.39 6.64
CA THR A 133 -8.74 4.18 5.32
C THR A 133 -9.65 5.35 4.92
N ILE A 134 -10.38 5.94 5.87
CA ILE A 134 -11.23 7.11 5.61
C ILE A 134 -10.45 8.43 5.54
N SER A 135 -9.21 8.44 6.05
CA SER A 135 -8.36 9.63 6.04
C SER A 135 -8.13 10.14 4.62
N HIS A 136 -8.05 11.45 4.46
CA HIS A 136 -7.78 12.07 3.16
C HIS A 136 -6.45 11.58 2.56
N ILE A 137 -5.42 11.40 3.40
CA ILE A 137 -4.09 10.98 2.97
C ILE A 137 -4.11 9.61 2.31
N ALA A 138 -4.73 8.61 2.96
CA ALA A 138 -4.75 7.25 2.41
C ALA A 138 -5.55 7.14 1.11
N ARG A 139 -6.66 7.88 1.03
CA ARG A 139 -7.48 7.95 -0.19
C ARG A 139 -6.74 8.62 -1.33
N ASN A 140 -6.05 9.73 -1.06
CA ASN A 140 -5.30 10.46 -2.08
C ASN A 140 -4.13 9.63 -2.64
N GLU A 141 -3.40 8.92 -1.79
CA GLU A 141 -2.31 8.02 -2.20
C GLU A 141 -2.83 6.84 -3.03
N THR A 142 -3.96 6.25 -2.62
CA THR A 142 -4.59 5.14 -3.36
C THR A 142 -5.16 5.61 -4.71
N PHE A 143 -5.74 6.80 -4.74
CA PHE A 143 -6.35 7.39 -5.94
C PHE A 143 -5.30 7.84 -6.98
N HIS A 144 -4.18 8.38 -6.53
CA HIS A 144 -3.07 8.76 -7.41
C HIS A 144 -2.17 7.58 -7.79
N GLY A 145 -2.33 6.41 -7.15
CA GLY A 145 -1.55 5.22 -7.44
C GLY A 145 -0.18 5.18 -6.78
N GLN A 146 0.04 6.00 -5.75
CA GLN A 146 1.30 6.02 -5.00
C GLN A 146 1.39 4.79 -4.10
N VAL A 147 2.29 3.85 -4.43
CA VAL A 147 2.53 2.63 -3.64
C VAL A 147 3.49 2.91 -2.46
N LYS A 148 3.25 3.97 -1.69
CA LYS A 148 4.07 4.25 -0.49
C LYS A 148 3.84 3.24 0.63
N PHE A 149 2.69 2.56 0.65
CA PHE A 149 2.35 1.56 1.66
C PHE A 149 3.27 0.34 1.63
N GLY A 150 3.81 -0.05 0.46
CA GLY A 150 4.77 -1.16 0.33
C GLY A 150 6.10 -0.87 1.04
N PHE A 151 6.54 0.39 1.04
CA PHE A 151 7.79 0.81 1.70
C PHE A 151 7.70 0.81 3.22
N LEU A 152 6.54 1.11 3.78
CA LEU A 152 6.30 1.09 5.24
C LEU A 152 6.45 -0.31 5.84
N GLY A 153 6.11 -1.38 5.09
CA GLY A 153 6.29 -2.76 5.52
C GLY A 153 7.72 -3.28 5.40
N GLY A 154 8.42 -2.92 4.31
CA GLY A 154 9.79 -3.40 4.02
C GLY A 154 10.87 -2.76 4.89
N SER A 155 10.73 -1.45 5.20
CA SER A 155 11.74 -0.68 5.93
C SER A 155 12.03 -1.22 7.34
N ARG A 156 11.02 -1.80 8.03
CA ARG A 156 11.22 -2.43 9.35
C ARG A 156 12.03 -3.73 9.29
N ARG A 157 11.85 -4.57 8.26
CA ARG A 157 12.65 -5.81 8.11
C ARG A 157 14.09 -5.51 7.70
N GLY A 158 14.31 -4.55 6.80
CA GLY A 158 15.65 -4.11 6.42
C GLY A 158 16.44 -3.51 7.59
N SER A 159 15.78 -2.69 8.42
CA SER A 159 16.41 -2.08 9.61
C SER A 159 16.69 -3.10 10.73
N LEU A 160 15.88 -4.15 10.87
CA LEU A 160 16.13 -5.24 11.82
C LEU A 160 17.25 -6.18 11.36
N ALA A 161 17.32 -6.49 10.05
CA ALA A 161 18.41 -7.27 9.47
C ALA A 161 19.76 -6.52 9.49
N ALA A 162 19.74 -5.21 9.23
CA ALA A 162 20.94 -4.36 9.35
C ALA A 162 21.44 -4.27 10.80
N ARG A 163 20.53 -4.19 11.79
CA ARG A 163 20.90 -4.23 13.22
C ARG A 163 21.45 -5.59 13.67
N SER A 164 20.99 -6.71 13.09
CA SER A 164 21.55 -8.02 13.42
C SER A 164 22.92 -8.26 12.78
N GLN A 165 23.18 -7.74 11.58
CA GLN A 165 24.51 -7.78 10.96
C GLN A 165 25.52 -6.86 11.66
N HIS A 166 25.10 -5.69 12.14
CA HIS A 166 25.98 -4.81 12.89
C HIS A 166 26.41 -5.40 14.24
N ARG A 167 25.50 -6.08 14.97
CA ARG A 167 25.85 -6.81 16.21
C ARG A 167 26.86 -7.95 15.98
N ARG A 168 26.74 -8.71 14.89
CA ARG A 168 27.70 -9.80 14.59
C ARG A 168 29.10 -9.28 14.28
N ARG A 169 29.22 -8.12 13.62
CA ARG A 169 30.54 -7.51 13.35
C ARG A 169 31.22 -6.99 14.62
N VAL A 170 30.47 -6.45 15.58
CA VAL A 170 31.04 -5.97 16.85
C VAL A 170 31.49 -7.13 17.75
N SER A 171 30.77 -8.25 17.78
CA SER A 171 31.21 -9.45 18.52
C SER A 171 32.45 -10.13 17.92
N LEU A 172 32.61 -10.11 16.59
CA LEU A 172 33.82 -10.65 15.94
C LEU A 172 35.07 -9.80 16.19
N VAL A 173 34.94 -8.48 16.32
CA VAL A 173 36.08 -7.60 16.66
C VAL A 173 36.51 -7.78 18.12
N PHE A 174 35.60 -8.13 19.03
CA PHE A 174 35.94 -8.41 20.43
C PHE A 174 36.54 -9.80 20.68
N CYS A 175 36.28 -10.79 19.81
CA CYS A 175 36.88 -12.12 19.90
C CYS A 175 38.31 -12.23 19.34
N TYR A 176 38.84 -11.19 18.69
CA TYR A 176 40.20 -11.17 18.12
C TYR A 176 41.20 -10.32 18.91
N ARG A 177 40.85 -9.94 20.15
CA ARG A 177 41.69 -9.04 20.98
C ARG A 177 42.03 -9.57 22.36
N TYR A 178 41.89 -10.88 22.58
CA TYR A 178 42.44 -11.62 23.73
C TYR A 178 43.02 -12.94 23.26
#